data_AF-A0A7I7Q6Q0-F1
#
_entry.id   AF-A0A7I7Q6Q0-F1
#
_cell.length_a   1.000
_cell.length_b   1.000
_cell.length_c   1.000
_cell.angle_alpha   90.00
_cell.angle_beta   90.00
_cell.angle_gamma   90.00
#
_symmetry.space_group_name_H-M   'P 1'
#
loop_
_entity.id
_entity.type
_entity.pdbx_description
1 polymer ?
#
loop_
_entity_poly.entity_id
_entity_poly.type
_entity_poly.pdbx_seq_one_letter_code
_entity_poly.pdbx_strand_id
1 'polypeptide(L)'
;MTVPTTSEAIALDYFEGFVSRYRQHKRRPEPLLEFAIGWLRRNVPQRGSSPRFVLGDSGQFMHADGKVTGIIDVELAHIGDVAHDLGGLRLRNATEPMGDIGRVLQRYERVSGEPLDLDAIEYHTAKFALCTPLGLVIALHLDLALPEILQYIEWFHQLSLHAIESIARQCGVRLQSASLPAPAPIEYSGVIAGLPTMIDALDMRDDVAEYQRDTVGSVARFCARANQFCGRITSADSDDIGALLGNQPVDRQSGDLMLENFIRDAGPEHDAALIEVLHRRVMRQMLLLEPVLAAPGGIGHLVALPDLLNR
;
A
#
# COMPACT_ATOMS: atom_id res chain seq x y z
N MET A 1 -17.82 -5.33 -24.06
CA MET A 1 -16.46 -5.16 -23.51
C MET A 1 -15.46 -5.46 -24.62
N THR A 2 -14.54 -4.56 -24.92
CA THR A 2 -13.51 -4.77 -25.93
C THR A 2 -12.38 -5.57 -25.31
N VAL A 3 -11.92 -6.65 -25.97
CA VAL A 3 -10.80 -7.46 -25.50
C VAL A 3 -9.48 -6.70 -25.79
N PRO A 4 -8.62 -6.44 -24.80
CA PRO A 4 -7.34 -5.77 -25.03
C PRO A 4 -6.41 -6.64 -25.88
N THR A 5 -5.66 -6.01 -26.77
CA THR A 5 -4.84 -6.70 -27.80
C THR A 5 -3.35 -6.41 -27.70
N THR A 6 -2.92 -5.45 -26.88
CA THR A 6 -1.52 -5.11 -26.65
C THR A 6 -1.12 -5.48 -25.22
N SER A 7 0.15 -5.86 -25.00
CA SER A 7 0.65 -6.17 -23.65
C SER A 7 0.42 -5.00 -22.68
N GLU A 8 0.57 -3.76 -23.16
CA GLU A 8 0.27 -2.55 -22.38
C GLU A 8 -1.20 -2.46 -21.97
N ALA A 9 -2.14 -2.66 -22.90
CA ALA A 9 -3.57 -2.61 -22.59
C ALA A 9 -4.00 -3.77 -21.68
N ILE A 10 -3.34 -4.94 -21.80
CA ILE A 10 -3.57 -6.10 -20.94
C ILE A 10 -3.03 -5.86 -19.53
N ALA A 11 -1.84 -5.24 -19.41
CA ALA A 11 -1.19 -5.01 -18.12
C ALA A 11 -1.76 -3.82 -17.34
N LEU A 12 -2.11 -2.73 -18.02
CA LEU A 12 -2.61 -1.48 -17.42
C LEU A 12 -4.14 -1.38 -17.36
N ASP A 13 -4.86 -2.38 -17.90
CA ASP A 13 -6.30 -2.63 -17.79
C ASP A 13 -7.16 -1.58 -17.02
N TYR A 14 -7.68 -1.92 -15.85
CA TYR A 14 -8.53 -1.05 -15.03
C TYR A 14 -7.71 0.00 -14.27
N PHE A 15 -6.38 -0.15 -14.22
CA PHE A 15 -5.46 0.74 -13.50
C PHE A 15 -5.57 2.20 -13.96
N GLU A 16 -5.71 2.44 -15.26
CA GLU A 16 -5.89 3.80 -15.78
C GLU A 16 -7.18 4.48 -15.29
N GLY A 17 -8.21 3.71 -14.95
CA GLY A 17 -9.41 4.22 -14.28
C GLY A 17 -9.12 4.75 -12.88
N PHE A 18 -8.30 4.02 -12.10
CA PHE A 18 -7.83 4.46 -10.79
C PHE A 18 -6.96 5.72 -10.89
N VAL A 19 -6.03 5.74 -11.85
CA VAL A 19 -5.18 6.91 -12.10
C VAL A 19 -6.04 8.12 -12.46
N SER A 20 -7.01 7.98 -13.36
CA SER A 20 -7.91 9.08 -13.75
C SER A 20 -8.67 9.65 -12.56
N ARG A 21 -9.28 8.79 -11.72
CA ARG A 21 -9.98 9.22 -10.50
C ARG A 21 -9.04 9.90 -9.50
N TYR A 22 -7.84 9.35 -9.31
CA TYR A 22 -6.79 9.94 -8.49
C TYR A 22 -6.45 11.36 -8.96
N ARG A 23 -6.18 11.56 -10.26
CA ARG A 23 -5.87 12.89 -10.82
C ARG A 23 -6.99 13.91 -10.58
N GLN A 24 -8.25 13.50 -10.65
CA GLN A 24 -9.40 14.38 -10.43
C GLN A 24 -9.52 14.87 -8.98
N HIS A 25 -9.10 14.06 -8.00
CA HIS A 25 -9.31 14.33 -6.57
C HIS A 25 -8.04 14.73 -5.83
N LYS A 26 -6.85 14.54 -6.40
CA LYS A 26 -5.57 14.92 -5.81
C LYS A 26 -5.51 16.43 -5.51
N ARG A 27 -5.47 16.78 -4.21
CA ARG A 27 -5.33 18.18 -3.71
C ARG A 27 -3.95 18.57 -3.18
N ARG A 28 -3.04 17.62 -2.99
CA ARG A 28 -1.66 17.84 -2.50
C ARG A 28 -0.69 16.89 -3.23
N PRO A 29 0.63 17.13 -3.16
CA PRO A 29 1.59 16.22 -3.78
C PRO A 29 1.57 14.84 -3.11
N GLU A 30 1.73 13.79 -3.91
CA GLU A 30 1.77 12.37 -3.47
C GLU A 30 2.92 11.65 -4.20
N PRO A 31 4.19 11.95 -3.84
CA PRO A 31 5.36 11.54 -4.61
C PRO A 31 5.46 10.04 -4.86
N LEU A 32 5.12 9.20 -3.88
CA LEU A 32 5.17 7.74 -4.03
C LEU A 32 4.20 7.26 -5.10
N LEU A 33 2.97 7.77 -5.10
CA LEU A 33 1.95 7.39 -6.07
C LEU A 33 2.36 7.83 -7.48
N GLU A 34 2.91 9.04 -7.63
CA GLU A 34 3.43 9.55 -8.90
C GLU A 34 4.57 8.70 -9.45
N PHE A 35 5.52 8.34 -8.58
CA PHE A 35 6.63 7.47 -8.94
C PHE A 35 6.13 6.11 -9.41
N ALA A 36 5.24 5.47 -8.62
CA ALA A 36 4.74 4.15 -8.93
C ALA A 36 3.87 4.13 -10.21
N ILE A 37 3.05 5.17 -10.46
CA ILE A 37 2.31 5.32 -11.73
C ILE A 37 3.30 5.39 -12.91
N GLY A 38 4.31 6.25 -12.81
CA GLY A 38 5.32 6.41 -13.87
C GLY A 38 6.08 5.11 -14.11
N TRP A 39 6.51 4.46 -13.03
CA TRP A 39 7.23 3.19 -13.08
C TRP A 39 6.40 2.09 -13.74
N LEU A 40 5.13 1.90 -13.33
CA LEU A 40 4.26 0.86 -13.88
C LEU A 40 4.06 1.02 -15.39
N ARG A 41 3.91 2.25 -15.88
CA ARG A 41 3.75 2.54 -17.32
C ARG A 41 5.01 2.23 -18.13
N ARG A 42 6.21 2.46 -17.57
CA ARG A 42 7.50 2.19 -18.24
C ARG A 42 7.91 0.72 -18.20
N ASN A 43 7.39 -0.05 -17.25
CA ASN A 43 7.85 -1.42 -16.95
C ASN A 43 6.78 -2.50 -17.20
N VAL A 44 5.86 -2.26 -18.14
CA VAL A 44 4.86 -3.25 -18.56
C VAL A 44 5.55 -4.57 -18.95
N PRO A 45 5.11 -5.72 -18.40
CA PRO A 45 5.62 -7.04 -18.79
C PRO A 45 5.50 -7.28 -20.30
N GLN A 46 6.60 -7.65 -20.94
CA GLN A 46 6.65 -7.84 -22.40
C GLN A 46 6.30 -9.26 -22.84
N ARG A 47 6.33 -10.23 -21.93
CA ARG A 47 5.92 -11.61 -22.25
C ARG A 47 4.44 -11.63 -22.58
N GLY A 48 4.10 -12.31 -23.67
CA GLY A 48 2.77 -12.31 -24.28
C GLY A 48 1.70 -12.95 -23.39
N SER A 49 1.26 -12.22 -22.36
CA SER A 49 0.07 -12.59 -21.61
C SER A 49 -1.11 -12.58 -22.58
N SER A 50 -1.76 -13.72 -22.70
CA SER A 50 -3.02 -13.81 -23.44
C SER A 50 -4.11 -13.23 -22.56
N PRO A 51 -5.02 -12.38 -23.07
CA PRO A 51 -6.09 -11.80 -22.28
C PRO A 51 -6.96 -12.90 -21.65
N ARG A 52 -7.07 -12.92 -20.32
CA ARG A 52 -7.86 -13.87 -19.52
C ARG A 52 -8.93 -13.12 -18.73
N PHE A 53 -9.91 -13.87 -18.24
CA PHE A 53 -10.78 -13.36 -17.18
C PHE A 53 -9.97 -13.17 -15.89
N VAL A 54 -10.11 -11.99 -15.29
CA VAL A 54 -9.49 -11.57 -14.03
C VAL A 54 -10.62 -11.17 -13.09
N LEU A 55 -10.61 -11.68 -11.86
CA LEU A 55 -11.59 -11.32 -10.83
C LEU A 55 -11.42 -9.87 -10.38
N GLY A 56 -10.18 -9.38 -10.35
CA GLY A 56 -9.86 -7.99 -10.05
C GLY A 56 -9.62 -7.79 -8.56
N ASP A 57 -10.61 -8.11 -7.71
CA ASP A 57 -10.43 -8.21 -6.26
C ASP A 57 -10.25 -9.67 -5.81
N SER A 58 -9.05 -10.20 -6.06
CA SER A 58 -8.77 -11.62 -5.84
C SER A 58 -8.86 -12.03 -4.37
N GLY A 59 -9.32 -13.26 -4.14
CA GLY A 59 -9.46 -13.86 -2.81
C GLY A 59 -10.88 -13.79 -2.24
N GLN A 60 -11.81 -13.13 -2.93
CA GLN A 60 -13.22 -13.01 -2.52
C GLN A 60 -14.03 -14.26 -2.90
N PHE A 61 -14.24 -15.17 -1.95
CA PHE A 61 -15.00 -16.39 -2.19
C PHE A 61 -15.76 -16.89 -0.95
N MET A 62 -16.85 -17.59 -1.21
CA MET A 62 -17.55 -18.41 -0.20
C MET A 62 -16.97 -19.82 -0.19
N HIS A 63 -16.90 -20.44 0.98
CA HIS A 63 -16.48 -21.83 1.11
C HIS A 63 -17.38 -22.64 2.06
N ALA A 64 -17.56 -23.92 1.75
CA ALA A 64 -18.21 -24.90 2.62
C ALA A 64 -17.56 -26.27 2.39
N ASP A 65 -17.38 -27.05 3.46
CA ASP A 65 -16.83 -28.42 3.40
C ASP A 65 -15.51 -28.54 2.61
N GLY A 66 -14.62 -27.56 2.79
CA GLY A 66 -13.31 -27.52 2.11
C GLY A 66 -13.37 -27.23 0.60
N LYS A 67 -14.51 -26.72 0.10
CA LYS A 67 -14.71 -26.36 -1.31
C LYS A 67 -15.12 -24.90 -1.45
N VAL A 68 -14.65 -24.26 -2.51
CA VAL A 68 -15.18 -22.97 -2.97
C VAL A 68 -16.60 -23.20 -3.51
N THR A 69 -17.57 -22.46 -2.99
CA THR A 69 -19.00 -22.57 -3.36
C THR A 69 -19.49 -21.38 -4.19
N GLY A 70 -18.77 -20.27 -4.19
CA GLY A 70 -19.08 -19.11 -5.01
C GLY A 70 -17.95 -18.08 -4.99
N ILE A 71 -17.87 -17.31 -6.07
CA ILE A 71 -17.02 -16.13 -6.18
C ILE A 71 -17.92 -14.91 -5.94
N ILE A 72 -17.45 -13.96 -5.14
CA ILE A 72 -18.19 -12.73 -4.82
C ILE A 72 -17.33 -11.52 -5.19
N ASP A 73 -17.91 -10.33 -5.05
CA ASP A 73 -17.22 -9.06 -5.27
C ASP A 73 -16.57 -8.91 -6.67
N VAL A 74 -17.38 -9.15 -7.69
CA VAL A 74 -16.95 -9.16 -9.11
C VAL A 74 -16.99 -7.78 -9.76
N GLU A 75 -17.05 -6.69 -8.98
CA GLU A 75 -17.18 -5.33 -9.53
C GLU A 75 -15.92 -4.83 -10.23
N LEU A 76 -14.77 -5.40 -9.87
CA LEU A 76 -13.48 -5.16 -10.53
C LEU A 76 -13.15 -6.20 -11.61
N ALA A 77 -14.07 -7.14 -11.91
CA ALA A 77 -13.80 -8.21 -12.86
C ALA A 77 -13.66 -7.68 -14.29
N HIS A 78 -12.63 -8.14 -15.00
CA HIS A 78 -12.32 -7.66 -16.34
C HIS A 78 -11.53 -8.69 -17.17
N ILE A 79 -11.19 -8.32 -18.41
CA ILE A 79 -10.31 -9.09 -19.27
C ILE A 79 -8.94 -8.43 -19.22
N GLY A 80 -7.94 -9.14 -18.74
CA GLY A 80 -6.60 -8.62 -18.48
C GLY A 80 -5.58 -9.73 -18.29
N ASP A 81 -4.52 -9.43 -17.55
CA ASP A 81 -3.48 -10.40 -17.20
C ASP A 81 -3.86 -11.19 -15.95
N VAL A 82 -3.83 -12.52 -16.02
CA VAL A 82 -4.12 -13.39 -14.86
C VAL A 82 -3.11 -13.21 -13.72
N ALA A 83 -1.91 -12.70 -14.01
CA ALA A 83 -0.94 -12.34 -12.99
C ALA A 83 -1.48 -11.29 -11.98
N HIS A 84 -2.50 -10.51 -12.36
CA HIS A 84 -3.26 -9.64 -11.46
C HIS A 84 -3.87 -10.40 -10.29
N ASP A 85 -4.65 -11.45 -10.56
CA ASP A 85 -5.28 -12.24 -9.49
C ASP A 85 -4.26 -13.03 -8.67
N LEU A 86 -3.18 -13.52 -9.30
CA LEU A 86 -2.11 -14.23 -8.58
C LEU A 86 -1.33 -13.28 -7.64
N GLY A 87 -1.04 -12.07 -8.10
CA GLY A 87 -0.41 -11.02 -7.31
C GLY A 87 -1.31 -10.53 -6.18
N GLY A 88 -2.61 -10.37 -6.45
CA GLY A 88 -3.59 -9.99 -5.43
C GLY A 88 -3.75 -11.04 -4.32
N LEU A 89 -3.74 -12.35 -4.63
CA LEU A 89 -3.75 -13.41 -3.62
C LEU A 89 -2.53 -13.35 -2.70
N ARG A 90 -1.34 -13.09 -3.28
CA ARG A 90 -0.11 -12.89 -2.51
C ARG A 90 -0.21 -11.68 -1.59
N LEU A 91 -0.68 -10.54 -2.12
CA LEU A 91 -0.84 -9.31 -1.37
C LEU A 91 -1.79 -9.50 -0.19
N ARG A 92 -2.95 -10.11 -0.44
CA ARG A 92 -3.99 -10.28 0.56
C ARG A 92 -3.56 -11.20 1.70
N ASN A 93 -2.79 -12.24 1.39
CA ASN A 93 -2.24 -13.12 2.42
C ASN A 93 -1.27 -12.42 3.38
N ALA A 94 -0.69 -11.27 3.02
CA ALA A 94 0.17 -10.49 3.91
C ALA A 94 -0.62 -9.78 5.02
N THR A 95 -1.89 -9.46 4.79
CA THR A 95 -2.75 -8.75 5.77
C THR A 95 -3.86 -9.65 6.34
N GLU A 96 -4.31 -10.62 5.57
CA GLU A 96 -5.36 -11.59 5.91
C GLU A 96 -4.86 -13.01 5.58
N PRO A 97 -4.27 -13.74 6.54
CA PRO A 97 -3.68 -15.05 6.26
C PRO A 97 -4.69 -16.04 5.64
N MET A 98 -4.46 -16.42 4.37
CA MET A 98 -5.33 -17.32 3.59
C MET A 98 -4.79 -18.76 3.55
N GLY A 99 -3.71 -19.03 4.28
CA GLY A 99 -3.00 -20.31 4.30
C GLY A 99 -1.80 -20.34 3.35
N ASP A 100 -1.51 -21.50 2.79
CA ASP A 100 -0.34 -21.71 1.95
C ASP A 100 -0.57 -21.22 0.51
N ILE A 101 -0.37 -19.92 0.28
CA ILE A 101 -0.47 -19.32 -1.07
C ILE A 101 0.56 -19.90 -2.03
N GLY A 102 1.75 -20.29 -1.56
CA GLY A 102 2.76 -20.97 -2.37
C GLY A 102 2.19 -22.23 -3.04
N ARG A 103 1.52 -23.07 -2.26
CA ARG A 103 0.81 -24.26 -2.76
C ARG A 103 -0.32 -23.91 -3.73
N VAL A 104 -1.03 -22.80 -3.52
CA VAL A 104 -2.08 -22.34 -4.45
C VAL A 104 -1.47 -21.96 -5.80
N LEU A 105 -0.38 -21.18 -5.81
CA LEU A 105 0.32 -20.76 -7.04
C LEU A 105 0.91 -21.97 -7.78
N GLN A 106 1.57 -22.90 -7.08
CA GLN A 106 2.07 -24.14 -7.68
C GLN A 106 0.95 -25.03 -8.25
N ARG A 107 -0.21 -25.08 -7.57
CA ARG A 107 -1.38 -25.79 -8.08
C ARG A 107 -1.92 -25.12 -9.35
N TYR A 108 -1.94 -23.80 -9.40
CA TYR A 108 -2.32 -23.05 -10.60
C TYR A 108 -1.40 -23.40 -11.77
N GLU A 109 -0.07 -23.32 -11.60
CA GLU A 109 0.95 -23.69 -12.60
C GLU A 109 0.70 -25.11 -13.16
N ARG A 110 0.47 -26.08 -12.28
CA ARG A 110 0.23 -27.48 -12.67
C ARG A 110 -1.08 -27.68 -13.43
N VAL A 111 -2.15 -26.97 -13.06
CA VAL A 111 -3.48 -27.13 -13.66
C VAL A 111 -3.62 -26.34 -14.95
N SER A 112 -3.02 -25.15 -15.03
CA SER A 112 -3.01 -24.33 -16.25
C SER A 112 -2.13 -24.94 -17.34
N GLY A 113 -1.06 -25.65 -16.96
CA GLY A 113 -0.03 -26.14 -17.88
C GLY A 113 0.95 -25.06 -18.33
N GLU A 114 0.84 -23.85 -17.78
CA GLU A 114 1.66 -22.68 -18.09
C GLU A 114 2.57 -22.36 -16.90
N PRO A 115 3.90 -22.21 -17.10
CA PRO A 115 4.82 -21.77 -16.06
C PRO A 115 4.40 -20.42 -15.46
N LEU A 116 4.63 -20.23 -14.15
CA LEU A 116 4.41 -18.94 -13.52
C LEU A 116 5.43 -17.92 -14.03
N ASP A 117 4.93 -16.78 -14.49
CA ASP A 117 5.75 -15.61 -14.79
C ASP A 117 5.91 -14.77 -13.52
N LEU A 118 7.02 -14.98 -12.79
CA LEU A 118 7.23 -14.32 -11.50
C LEU A 118 7.42 -12.82 -11.64
N ASP A 119 8.02 -12.35 -12.73
CA ASP A 119 8.21 -10.92 -13.01
C ASP A 119 6.86 -10.25 -13.26
N ALA A 120 5.98 -10.89 -14.04
CA ALA A 120 4.62 -10.42 -14.22
C ALA A 120 3.83 -10.43 -12.91
N ILE A 121 3.95 -11.47 -12.07
CA ILE A 121 3.26 -11.52 -10.77
C ILE A 121 3.76 -10.40 -9.84
N GLU A 122 5.07 -10.13 -9.78
CA GLU A 122 5.62 -9.02 -8.98
C GLU A 122 5.16 -7.65 -9.54
N TYR A 123 5.09 -7.49 -10.87
CA TYR A 123 4.55 -6.27 -11.50
C TYR A 123 3.10 -6.03 -11.10
N HIS A 124 2.28 -7.07 -11.22
CA HIS A 124 0.86 -6.98 -10.92
C HIS A 124 0.59 -6.88 -9.41
N THR A 125 1.47 -7.42 -8.56
CA THR A 125 1.43 -7.17 -7.11
C THR A 125 1.60 -5.68 -6.82
N ALA A 126 2.58 -5.01 -7.45
CA ALA A 126 2.78 -3.57 -7.31
C ALA A 126 1.55 -2.78 -7.80
N LYS A 127 1.02 -3.14 -8.98
CA LYS A 127 -0.15 -2.49 -9.58
C LYS A 127 -1.39 -2.63 -8.71
N PHE A 128 -1.69 -3.84 -8.25
CA PHE A 128 -2.82 -4.13 -7.36
C PHE A 128 -2.71 -3.30 -6.09
N ALA A 129 -1.56 -3.37 -5.41
CA ALA A 129 -1.32 -2.65 -4.16
C ALA A 129 -1.52 -1.13 -4.32
N LEU A 130 -1.08 -0.57 -5.45
CA LEU A 130 -1.19 0.87 -5.71
C LEU A 130 -2.65 1.35 -5.91
N CYS A 131 -3.57 0.49 -6.33
CA CYS A 131 -4.94 0.90 -6.63
C CYS A 131 -5.69 1.44 -5.41
N THR A 132 -5.52 0.83 -4.23
CA THR A 132 -6.20 1.29 -3.02
C THR A 132 -5.74 2.69 -2.58
N PRO A 133 -4.44 2.99 -2.44
CA PRO A 133 -3.96 4.36 -2.18
C PRO A 133 -4.48 5.38 -3.20
N LEU A 134 -4.50 5.04 -4.50
CA LEU A 134 -5.05 5.93 -5.54
C LEU A 134 -6.55 6.23 -5.31
N GLY A 135 -7.32 5.23 -4.89
CA GLY A 135 -8.74 5.37 -4.57
C GLY A 135 -8.99 6.18 -3.29
N LEU A 136 -8.14 6.01 -2.27
CA LEU A 136 -8.29 6.66 -0.96
C LEU A 136 -7.93 8.15 -0.95
N VAL A 137 -7.24 8.65 -1.98
CA VAL A 137 -6.92 10.09 -2.11
C VAL A 137 -8.17 10.98 -1.98
N ILE A 138 -9.34 10.55 -2.47
CA ILE A 138 -10.58 11.33 -2.30
C ILE A 138 -10.94 11.54 -0.82
N ALA A 139 -10.84 10.49 0.00
CA ALA A 139 -11.18 10.56 1.42
C ALA A 139 -10.12 11.33 2.20
N LEU A 140 -8.84 11.08 1.90
CA LEU A 140 -7.71 11.60 2.66
C LEU A 140 -7.28 13.03 2.28
N HIS A 141 -7.63 13.52 1.08
CA HIS A 141 -7.29 14.89 0.66
C HIS A 141 -8.43 15.89 0.85
N LEU A 142 -9.66 15.40 0.99
CA LEU A 142 -10.83 16.24 1.28
C LEU A 142 -11.09 16.37 2.78
N ASP A 143 -10.26 15.75 3.63
CA ASP A 143 -10.36 15.74 5.09
C ASP A 143 -11.78 15.38 5.58
N LEU A 144 -12.38 14.36 4.96
CA LEU A 144 -13.71 13.89 5.35
C LEU A 144 -13.67 13.31 6.77
N ALA A 145 -14.59 13.75 7.62
CA ALA A 145 -14.76 13.19 8.96
C ALA A 145 -15.41 11.80 8.86
N LEU A 146 -14.58 10.76 8.75
CA LEU A 146 -15.00 9.36 8.63
C LEU A 146 -14.74 8.61 9.93
N PRO A 147 -15.68 7.77 10.43
CA PRO A 147 -15.48 6.98 11.64
C PRO A 147 -14.25 6.07 11.59
N GLU A 148 -13.96 5.48 10.43
CA GLU A 148 -12.87 4.51 10.21
C GLU A 148 -11.63 5.15 9.57
N ILE A 149 -11.39 6.45 9.79
CA ILE A 149 -10.31 7.18 9.10
C ILE A 149 -8.93 6.59 9.34
N LEU A 150 -8.66 6.02 10.52
CA LEU A 150 -7.39 5.35 10.81
C LEU A 150 -7.17 4.11 9.94
N GLN A 151 -8.21 3.31 9.70
CA GLN A 151 -8.14 2.16 8.82
C GLN A 151 -7.81 2.60 7.38
N TYR A 152 -8.36 3.73 6.93
CA TYR A 152 -8.05 4.26 5.60
C TYR A 152 -6.59 4.76 5.51
N ILE A 153 -6.09 5.41 6.57
CA ILE A 153 -4.69 5.83 6.65
C ILE A 153 -3.77 4.59 6.66
N GLU A 154 -4.13 3.55 7.41
CA GLU A 154 -3.45 2.26 7.41
C GLU A 154 -3.41 1.65 6.00
N TRP A 155 -4.55 1.46 5.34
CA TRP A 155 -4.61 0.90 3.98
C TRP A 155 -3.81 1.72 2.98
N PHE A 156 -3.86 3.04 3.07
CA PHE A 156 -3.08 3.93 2.21
C PHE A 156 -1.57 3.66 2.36
N HIS A 157 -1.06 3.64 3.59
CA HIS A 157 0.38 3.46 3.80
C HIS A 157 0.83 2.00 3.64
N GLN A 158 0.05 1.03 4.11
CA GLN A 158 0.35 -0.40 4.03
C GLN A 158 0.44 -0.87 2.58
N LEU A 159 -0.50 -0.43 1.72
CA LEU A 159 -0.48 -0.82 0.31
C LEU A 159 0.46 0.05 -0.54
N SER A 160 0.76 1.29 -0.11
CA SER A 160 1.89 2.03 -0.67
C SER A 160 3.24 1.36 -0.38
N LEU A 161 3.40 0.78 0.82
CA LEU A 161 4.57 0.01 1.21
C LEU A 161 4.70 -1.25 0.35
N HIS A 162 3.63 -2.03 0.20
CA HIS A 162 3.63 -3.20 -0.68
C HIS A 162 3.96 -2.85 -2.13
N ALA A 163 3.42 -1.75 -2.65
CA ALA A 163 3.74 -1.29 -3.99
C ALA A 163 5.25 -0.98 -4.15
N ILE A 164 5.83 -0.20 -3.23
CA ILE A 164 7.25 0.18 -3.35
C ILE A 164 8.20 -1.00 -3.07
N GLU A 165 7.83 -1.95 -2.21
CA GLU A 165 8.58 -3.20 -2.01
C GLU A 165 8.61 -4.06 -3.27
N SER A 166 7.47 -4.18 -3.93
CA SER A 166 7.33 -4.97 -5.14
C SER A 166 8.10 -4.33 -6.32
N ILE A 167 8.07 -3.00 -6.43
CA ILE A 167 8.91 -2.25 -7.36
C ILE A 167 10.40 -2.43 -7.04
N ALA A 168 10.79 -2.35 -5.77
CA ALA A 168 12.19 -2.53 -5.34
C ALA A 168 12.74 -3.90 -5.75
N ARG A 169 11.94 -4.97 -5.60
CA ARG A 169 12.34 -6.32 -6.03
C ARG A 169 12.57 -6.40 -7.54
N GLN A 170 11.68 -5.82 -8.35
CA GLN A 170 11.87 -5.80 -9.81
C GLN A 170 13.07 -4.97 -10.25
N CYS A 171 13.37 -3.88 -9.55
CA CYS A 171 14.56 -3.07 -9.82
C CYS A 171 15.86 -3.67 -9.25
N GLY A 172 15.80 -4.79 -8.51
CA GLY A 172 16.95 -5.37 -7.82
C GLY A 172 17.49 -4.47 -6.69
N VAL A 173 16.67 -3.58 -6.15
CA VAL A 173 17.05 -2.63 -5.10
C VAL A 173 16.89 -3.29 -3.73
N ARG A 174 17.98 -3.38 -2.97
CA ARG A 174 17.96 -3.88 -1.61
C ARG A 174 17.47 -2.78 -0.66
N LEU A 175 16.25 -2.93 -0.16
CA LEU A 175 15.68 -2.00 0.81
C LEU A 175 16.42 -2.05 2.14
N GLN A 176 16.69 -0.86 2.69
CA GLN A 176 17.28 -0.68 4.00
C GLN A 176 16.19 -0.63 5.07
N SER A 177 16.50 -1.14 6.27
CA SER A 177 15.61 -0.99 7.42
C SER A 177 15.46 0.50 7.76
N ALA A 178 14.22 0.96 7.85
CA ALA A 178 13.89 2.28 8.38
C ALA A 178 13.61 2.18 9.87
N SER A 179 13.80 3.28 10.59
CA SER A 179 13.44 3.41 12.00
C SER A 179 12.72 4.72 12.24
N LEU A 180 11.95 4.80 13.34
CA LEU A 180 11.43 6.07 13.79
C LEU A 180 12.57 6.93 14.34
N PRO A 181 12.59 8.24 14.02
CA PRO A 181 13.46 9.16 14.73
C PRO A 181 13.07 9.23 16.21
N ALA A 182 14.02 9.62 17.06
CA ALA A 182 13.74 9.81 18.49
C ALA A 182 12.57 10.80 18.69
N PRO A 183 11.63 10.52 19.60
CA PRO A 183 10.45 11.35 19.84
C PRO A 183 10.84 12.73 20.33
N ALA A 184 10.05 13.74 19.97
CA ALA A 184 10.18 15.08 20.52
C ALA A 184 9.52 15.17 21.90
N PRO A 185 10.07 15.98 22.83
CA PRO A 185 9.34 16.36 24.03
C PRO A 185 8.08 17.14 23.64
N ILE A 186 6.98 16.87 24.33
CA ILE A 186 5.71 17.57 24.15
C ILE A 186 5.28 18.21 25.47
N GLU A 187 4.67 19.38 25.39
CA GLU A 187 4.02 20.00 26.55
C GLU A 187 2.85 19.13 27.03
N TYR A 188 2.63 19.11 28.35
CA TYR A 188 1.52 18.35 28.96
C TYR A 188 1.48 16.86 28.58
N SER A 189 2.64 16.20 28.44
CA SER A 189 2.74 14.80 28.00
C SER A 189 1.85 13.83 28.79
N GLY A 190 1.65 14.06 30.10
CA GLY A 190 0.74 13.25 30.92
C GLY A 190 -0.74 13.39 30.54
N VAL A 191 -1.18 14.56 30.07
CA VAL A 191 -2.56 14.77 29.61
C VAL A 191 -2.78 14.03 28.30
N ILE A 192 -1.86 14.18 27.35
CA ILE A 192 -1.94 13.55 26.02
C ILE A 192 -1.82 12.02 26.14
N ALA A 193 -0.88 11.53 26.94
CA ALA A 193 -0.69 10.10 27.16
C ALA A 193 -1.80 9.46 28.03
N GLY A 194 -2.47 10.24 28.89
CA GLY A 194 -3.56 9.76 29.74
C GLY A 194 -4.90 9.64 29.01
N LEU A 195 -5.10 10.34 27.89
CA LEU A 195 -6.38 10.35 27.16
C LEU A 195 -6.85 8.95 26.72
N PRO A 196 -6.01 8.08 26.12
CA PRO A 196 -6.41 6.70 25.82
C PRO A 196 -6.92 5.96 27.06
N THR A 197 -6.22 6.06 28.20
CA THR A 197 -6.62 5.41 29.45
C THR A 197 -7.95 5.95 29.98
N MET A 198 -8.22 7.25 29.81
CA MET A 198 -9.52 7.83 30.18
C MET A 198 -10.66 7.30 29.32
N ILE A 199 -10.42 7.08 28.02
CA ILE A 199 -11.39 6.49 27.09
C ILE A 199 -11.64 5.02 27.44
N ASP A 200 -10.56 4.25 27.65
CA ASP A 200 -10.64 2.83 27.98
C ASP A 200 -11.37 2.58 29.33
N ALA A 201 -11.37 3.57 30.24
CA ALA A 201 -12.06 3.50 31.52
C ALA A 201 -13.59 3.80 31.45
N LEU A 202 -14.11 4.19 30.29
CA LEU A 202 -15.53 4.47 30.13
C LEU A 202 -16.34 3.16 30.09
N ASP A 203 -17.36 3.09 30.94
CA ASP A 203 -18.25 1.92 31.05
C ASP A 203 -19.28 1.91 29.91
N MET A 204 -19.32 0.82 29.15
CA MET A 204 -20.15 0.67 27.95
C MET A 204 -21.28 -0.33 28.18
N ARG A 205 -22.46 -0.03 27.62
CA ARG A 205 -23.70 -0.79 27.90
C ARG A 205 -24.04 -1.85 26.85
N ASP A 206 -23.41 -1.78 25.68
CA ASP A 206 -23.61 -2.70 24.57
C ASP A 206 -22.35 -2.79 23.68
N ASP A 207 -22.31 -3.82 22.84
CA ASP A 207 -21.18 -4.16 21.97
C ASP A 207 -20.88 -3.06 20.93
N VAL A 208 -21.89 -2.29 20.51
CA VAL A 208 -21.72 -1.19 19.55
C VAL A 208 -21.00 -0.03 20.21
N ALA A 209 -21.39 0.31 21.43
CA ALA A 209 -20.74 1.34 22.24
C ALA A 209 -19.29 0.95 22.60
N GLU A 210 -19.05 -0.33 22.86
CA GLU A 210 -17.69 -0.87 23.06
C GLU A 210 -16.82 -0.72 21.81
N TYR A 211 -17.32 -1.13 20.64
CA TYR A 211 -16.62 -0.92 19.37
C TYR A 211 -16.28 0.55 19.12
N GLN A 212 -17.25 1.46 19.33
CA GLN A 212 -17.03 2.89 19.15
C GLN A 212 -15.99 3.46 20.14
N ARG A 213 -16.02 3.02 21.41
CA ARG A 213 -15.00 3.39 22.41
C ARG A 213 -13.61 2.96 21.94
N ASP A 214 -13.48 1.74 21.44
CA ASP A 214 -12.19 1.19 21.01
C ASP A 214 -11.64 1.93 19.78
N THR A 215 -12.49 2.25 18.81
CA THR A 215 -12.14 3.10 17.65
C THR A 215 -11.63 4.47 18.11
N VAL A 216 -12.35 5.13 19.02
CA VAL A 216 -11.95 6.44 19.58
C VAL A 216 -10.64 6.34 20.37
N GLY A 217 -10.47 5.27 21.15
CA GLY A 217 -9.24 4.99 21.89
C GLY A 217 -8.04 4.83 20.96
N SER A 218 -8.20 4.15 19.83
CA SER A 218 -7.16 4.00 18.80
C SER A 218 -6.80 5.34 18.15
N VAL A 219 -7.79 6.19 17.85
CA VAL A 219 -7.56 7.56 17.39
C VAL A 219 -6.78 8.37 18.43
N ALA A 220 -7.14 8.29 19.71
CA ALA A 220 -6.43 8.99 20.77
C ALA A 220 -4.97 8.53 20.92
N ARG A 221 -4.71 7.22 20.85
CA ARG A 221 -3.36 6.64 20.84
C ARG A 221 -2.55 7.14 19.64
N PHE A 222 -3.16 7.17 18.45
CA PHE A 222 -2.52 7.71 17.26
C PHE A 222 -2.19 9.20 17.42
N CYS A 223 -3.14 10.02 17.89
CA CYS A 223 -2.91 11.44 18.13
C CYS A 223 -1.76 11.69 19.12
N ALA A 224 -1.66 10.91 20.19
CA ALA A 224 -0.55 11.02 21.14
C ALA A 224 0.80 10.75 20.47
N ARG A 225 0.88 9.71 19.63
CA ARG A 225 2.10 9.40 18.85
C ARG A 225 2.40 10.47 17.81
N ALA A 226 1.39 10.94 17.08
CA ALA A 226 1.54 11.99 16.08
C ALA A 226 2.17 13.26 16.69
N ASN A 227 1.75 13.66 17.89
CA ASN A 227 2.35 14.80 18.60
C ASN A 227 3.84 14.61 18.93
N GLN A 228 4.28 13.38 19.19
CA GLN A 228 5.68 13.08 19.53
C GLN A 228 6.57 12.93 18.29
N PHE A 229 6.03 12.38 17.20
CA PHE A 229 6.84 11.90 16.08
C PHE A 229 6.68 12.70 14.79
N CYS A 230 5.52 13.31 14.49
CA CYS A 230 5.28 13.91 13.17
C CYS A 230 6.33 14.98 12.81
N GLY A 231 6.66 15.88 13.73
CA GLY A 231 7.69 16.90 13.48
C GLY A 231 9.08 16.30 13.22
N ARG A 232 9.42 15.21 13.92
CA ARG A 232 10.70 14.50 13.75
C ARG A 232 10.74 13.72 12.44
N ILE A 233 9.64 13.11 12.05
CA ILE A 233 9.47 12.44 10.75
C ILE A 233 9.58 13.47 9.63
N THR A 234 8.92 14.63 9.74
CA THR A 234 9.04 15.70 8.73
C THR A 234 10.49 16.17 8.58
N SER A 235 11.23 16.36 9.68
CA SER A 235 12.66 16.71 9.59
C SER A 235 13.47 15.63 8.87
N ALA A 236 13.28 14.35 9.23
CA ALA A 236 14.02 13.24 8.61
C ALA A 236 13.68 13.06 7.13
N ASP A 237 12.42 13.25 6.74
CA ASP A 237 11.98 13.27 5.35
C ASP A 237 12.60 14.44 4.58
N SER A 238 12.64 15.63 5.18
CA SER A 238 13.30 16.80 4.58
C SER A 238 14.80 16.57 4.36
N ASP A 239 15.49 15.93 5.31
CA ASP A 239 16.91 15.60 5.17
C ASP A 239 17.15 14.58 4.04
N ASP A 240 16.31 13.57 3.92
CA ASP A 240 16.37 12.60 2.81
C ASP A 240 16.14 13.26 1.45
N ILE A 241 15.14 14.15 1.36
CA ILE A 241 14.83 14.90 0.13
C ILE A 241 15.97 15.88 -0.21
N GLY A 242 16.51 16.58 0.80
CA GLY A 242 17.62 17.50 0.65
C GLY A 242 18.89 16.81 0.16
N ALA A 243 19.19 15.61 0.68
CA ALA A 243 20.31 14.80 0.22
C ALA A 243 20.14 14.33 -1.23
N LEU A 244 18.91 13.97 -1.64
CA LEU A 244 18.62 13.54 -3.02
C LEU A 244 18.66 14.69 -4.03
N LEU A 245 18.04 15.83 -3.69
CA LEU A 245 17.82 16.94 -4.62
C LEU A 245 18.86 18.06 -4.52
N GLY A 246 19.70 18.04 -3.49
CA GLY A 246 20.72 19.07 -3.23
C GLY A 246 20.17 20.37 -2.65
N ASN A 247 18.89 20.43 -2.28
CA ASN A 247 18.26 21.61 -1.68
C ASN A 247 17.29 21.23 -0.56
N GLN A 248 17.38 21.91 0.58
CA GLN A 248 16.61 21.58 1.77
C GLN A 248 15.17 22.12 1.68
N PRO A 249 14.14 21.27 1.86
CA PRO A 249 12.77 21.74 1.98
C PRO A 249 12.55 22.61 3.22
N VAL A 250 11.70 23.63 3.10
CA VAL A 250 11.34 24.52 4.21
C VAL A 250 10.32 23.85 5.14
N ASP A 251 9.42 23.05 4.57
CA ASP A 251 8.36 22.36 5.27
C ASP A 251 7.97 21.07 4.51
N ARG A 252 7.02 20.32 5.08
CA ARG A 252 6.53 19.08 4.47
C ARG A 252 5.95 19.30 3.07
N GLN A 253 5.13 20.33 2.90
CA GLN A 253 4.41 20.58 1.64
C GLN A 253 5.36 20.92 0.50
N SER A 254 6.35 21.79 0.76
CA SER A 254 7.40 22.13 -0.21
C SER A 254 8.28 20.92 -0.52
N GLY A 255 8.62 20.10 0.47
CA GLY A 255 9.38 18.86 0.25
C GLY A 255 8.64 17.86 -0.63
N ASP A 256 7.36 17.64 -0.35
CA ASP A 256 6.50 16.77 -1.16
C ASP A 256 6.37 17.29 -2.60
N LEU A 257 6.21 18.60 -2.78
CA LEU A 257 6.13 19.20 -4.12
C LEU A 257 7.47 19.09 -4.87
N MET A 258 8.59 19.35 -4.21
CA MET A 258 9.93 19.24 -4.79
C MET A 258 10.20 17.81 -5.27
N LEU A 259 9.92 16.82 -4.42
CA LEU A 259 10.13 15.41 -4.75
C LEU A 259 9.22 14.95 -5.89
N GLU A 260 7.93 15.33 -5.86
CA GLU A 260 7.01 15.00 -6.94
C GLU A 260 7.42 15.62 -8.28
N ASN A 261 7.83 16.90 -8.29
CA ASN A 261 8.29 17.56 -9.51
C ASN A 261 9.53 16.86 -10.08
N PHE A 262 10.50 16.52 -9.22
CA PHE A 262 11.66 15.76 -9.64
C PHE A 262 11.27 14.40 -10.24
N ILE A 263 10.35 13.66 -9.62
CA ILE A 263 9.87 12.36 -10.11
C ILE A 263 9.24 12.44 -11.51
N ARG A 264 8.55 13.53 -11.83
CA ARG A 264 7.93 13.71 -13.16
C ARG A 264 8.95 13.83 -14.28
N ASP A 265 10.11 14.42 -13.98
CA ASP A 265 11.17 14.67 -14.95
C ASP A 265 12.29 13.59 -14.91
N ALA A 266 12.35 12.81 -13.83
CA ALA A 266 13.38 11.80 -13.62
C ALA A 266 13.25 10.59 -14.56
N GLY A 267 14.37 10.19 -15.17
CA GLY A 267 14.49 8.94 -15.90
C GLY A 267 14.79 7.72 -15.00
N PRO A 268 14.80 6.49 -15.57
CA PRO A 268 15.04 5.25 -14.84
C PRO A 268 16.37 5.20 -14.06
N GLU A 269 17.36 5.99 -14.47
CA GLU A 269 18.64 6.14 -13.77
C GLU A 269 18.50 6.63 -12.32
N HIS A 270 17.36 7.23 -11.96
CA HIS A 270 17.06 7.69 -10.61
C HIS A 270 16.19 6.71 -9.80
N ASP A 271 15.67 5.64 -10.41
CA ASP A 271 14.69 4.75 -9.78
C ASP A 271 15.24 4.15 -8.47
N ALA A 272 16.50 3.73 -8.42
CA ALA A 272 17.10 3.15 -7.21
C ALA A 272 17.10 4.14 -6.02
N ALA A 273 17.52 5.38 -6.25
CA ALA A 273 17.56 6.41 -5.21
C ALA A 273 16.16 6.83 -4.77
N LEU A 274 15.22 6.92 -5.71
CA LEU A 274 13.82 7.24 -5.44
C LEU A 274 13.14 6.13 -4.62
N ILE A 275 13.37 4.86 -4.96
CA ILE A 275 12.85 3.71 -4.22
C ILE A 275 13.29 3.76 -2.75
N GLU A 276 14.58 4.01 -2.50
CA GLU A 276 15.09 4.09 -1.12
C GLU A 276 14.43 5.22 -0.33
N VAL A 277 14.35 6.43 -0.89
CA VAL A 277 13.75 7.58 -0.22
C VAL A 277 12.26 7.31 0.03
N LEU A 278 11.49 6.92 -0.99
CA LEU A 278 10.05 6.69 -0.89
C LEU A 278 9.73 5.54 0.10
N HIS A 279 10.53 4.48 0.10
CA HIS A 279 10.41 3.39 1.08
C HIS A 279 10.63 3.89 2.51
N ARG A 280 11.72 4.64 2.79
CA ARG A 280 11.96 5.19 4.13
C ARG A 280 10.80 6.07 4.61
N ARG A 281 10.25 6.88 3.72
CA ARG A 281 9.13 7.79 4.02
C ARG A 281 7.85 7.02 4.39
N VAL A 282 7.45 6.03 3.59
CA VAL A 282 6.24 5.23 3.90
C VAL A 282 6.45 4.36 5.15
N MET A 283 7.65 3.82 5.36
CA MET A 283 7.98 3.06 6.57
C MET A 283 7.88 3.90 7.83
N ARG A 284 8.29 5.17 7.82
CA ARG A 284 8.10 6.07 8.98
C ARG A 284 6.63 6.27 9.32
N GLN A 285 5.74 6.34 8.32
CA GLN A 285 4.29 6.40 8.55
C GLN A 285 3.74 5.08 9.10
N MET A 286 4.19 3.94 8.57
CA MET A 286 3.79 2.63 9.08
C MET A 286 4.25 2.40 10.53
N LEU A 287 5.50 2.76 10.87
CA LEU A 287 5.99 2.68 12.24
C LEU A 287 5.25 3.65 13.17
N LEU A 288 4.80 4.81 12.68
CA LEU A 288 3.94 5.72 13.44
C LEU A 288 2.60 5.04 13.77
N LEU A 289 2.01 4.32 12.81
CA LEU A 289 0.73 3.62 12.95
C LEU A 289 0.83 2.30 13.74
N GLU A 290 1.99 1.63 13.73
CA GLU A 290 2.16 0.25 14.20
C GLU A 290 1.43 -0.11 15.50
N PRO A 291 1.47 0.71 16.58
CA PRO A 291 0.79 0.35 17.84
C PRO A 291 -0.74 0.48 17.82
N VAL A 292 -1.31 1.01 16.75
CA VAL A 292 -2.76 1.19 16.58
C VAL A 292 -3.32 0.46 15.35
N LEU A 293 -2.51 -0.39 14.71
CA LEU A 293 -2.96 -1.23 13.60
C LEU A 293 -4.01 -2.23 14.07
N ALA A 294 -5.01 -2.46 13.24
CA ALA A 294 -6.11 -3.37 13.55
C ALA A 294 -5.68 -4.86 13.49
N ALA A 295 -4.73 -5.18 12.60
CA ALA A 295 -4.28 -6.56 12.40
C ALA A 295 -3.22 -7.00 13.44
N PRO A 296 -3.38 -8.17 14.08
CA PRO A 296 -2.35 -8.72 14.96
C PRO A 296 -1.12 -9.14 14.14
N GLY A 297 0.03 -8.50 14.37
CA GLY A 297 1.28 -8.83 13.65
C GLY A 297 2.17 -7.63 13.28
N GLY A 298 1.67 -6.40 13.45
CA GLY A 298 2.42 -5.19 13.12
C GLY A 298 2.41 -4.89 11.63
N ILE A 299 3.51 -4.33 11.11
CA ILE A 299 3.64 -3.96 9.69
C ILE A 299 3.74 -5.23 8.84
N GLY A 300 2.76 -5.46 7.96
CA GLY A 300 2.77 -6.62 7.07
C GLY A 300 3.71 -6.41 5.89
N HIS A 301 4.83 -7.15 5.81
CA HIS A 301 5.74 -7.09 4.66
C HIS A 301 5.42 -8.16 3.62
N LEU A 302 5.65 -7.88 2.34
CA LEU A 302 5.49 -8.90 1.30
C LEU A 302 6.56 -9.98 1.43
N VAL A 303 6.13 -11.25 1.48
CA VAL A 303 7.04 -12.38 1.30
C VAL A 303 7.48 -12.41 -0.16
N ALA A 304 8.78 -12.67 -0.42
CA ALA A 304 9.29 -12.76 -1.79
C ALA A 304 8.69 -13.99 -2.50
N LEU A 305 8.41 -13.86 -3.80
CA LEU A 305 7.86 -14.97 -4.59
C LEU A 305 8.72 -16.25 -4.54
N PRO A 306 10.07 -16.20 -4.63
CA PRO A 306 10.91 -17.38 -4.45
C PRO A 306 10.71 -18.10 -3.10
N ASP A 307 10.62 -17.32 -2.02
CA ASP A 307 10.42 -17.85 -0.67
C ASP A 307 9.02 -18.51 -0.53
N LEU A 308 7.98 -17.90 -1.10
CA LEU A 308 6.63 -18.48 -1.14
C LEU A 308 6.61 -19.80 -1.92
N LEU A 309 7.38 -19.90 -3.00
CA LEU A 309 7.38 -21.06 -3.90
C LEU A 309 8.39 -22.13 -3.49
N ASN A 310 9.24 -21.87 -2.50
CA ASN A 310 10.37 -22.72 -2.09
C ASN A 310 11.31 -23.07 -3.26
N ARG A 311 11.57 -22.10 -4.16
CA ARG A 311 12.45 -22.29 -5.33
C ARG A 311 13.15 -21.00 -5.77
#